data_AF-A0A126QT74-F1
#
_entry.id   AF-A0A126QT74-F1
#
_cell.length_a   1.000
_cell.length_b   1.000
_cell.length_c   1.000
_cell.angle_alpha   90.00
_cell.angle_beta   90.00
_cell.angle_gamma   90.00
#
_symmetry.space_group_name_H-M   'P 1'
#
loop_
_entity.id
_entity.type
_entity.pdbx_description
1 polymer ?
#
loop_
_entity_poly.entity_id
_entity_poly.type
_entity_poly.pdbx_seq_one_letter_code
_entity_poly.pdbx_strand_id
1 'polypeptide(L)' 'MSLNLEDYTCEFCGGPCKNVVYAAFVCDNPECIEKARVARGGPGGHMKRKAEGKPIIPEDLEAVIEENKKV' A
#
# COMPACT_ATOMS: atom_id res chain seq x y z
N MET A 1 -7.33 0.96 -19.87
CA MET A 1 -5.96 0.47 -19.59
C MET A 1 -6.10 -0.68 -18.62
N SER A 2 -5.68 -1.88 -19.01
CA SER A 2 -5.66 -3.04 -18.14
C SER A 2 -4.30 -3.09 -17.46
N LEU A 3 -4.27 -3.36 -16.15
CA LEU A 3 -3.03 -3.50 -15.39
C LEU A 3 -2.41 -4.88 -15.71
N ASN A 4 -1.23 -4.90 -16.31
CA ASN A 4 -0.45 -6.14 -16.49
C ASN A 4 0.41 -6.34 -15.24
N LEU A 5 0.18 -7.42 -14.49
CA LEU A 5 0.89 -7.67 -13.24
C LEU A 5 2.35 -8.09 -13.44
N GLU A 6 2.68 -8.61 -14.62
CA GLU A 6 4.05 -9.03 -14.98
C GLU A 6 5.04 -7.86 -15.04
N ASP A 7 4.54 -6.64 -15.25
CA ASP A 7 5.37 -5.42 -15.25
C ASP A 7 5.82 -5.02 -13.83
N TYR A 8 5.29 -5.69 -12.79
CA TYR A 8 5.52 -5.34 -11.39
C TYR A 8 6.13 -6.51 -10.61
N THR A 9 6.89 -6.15 -9.58
CA THR A 9 7.44 -7.09 -8.62
C THR A 9 6.75 -6.91 -7.27
N CYS A 10 6.78 -7.96 -6.45
CA CYS A 10 6.31 -7.90 -5.08
C CYS A 10 7.14 -6.89 -4.30
N GLU A 11 6.48 -5.88 -3.72
CA GLU A 11 7.13 -4.80 -2.97
C GLU A 11 7.86 -5.30 -1.71
N PHE A 12 7.59 -6.52 -1.25
CA PHE A 12 8.13 -7.06 0.01
C PHE A 12 9.23 -8.11 -0.17
N CYS A 13 9.19 -8.91 -1.24
CA CYS A 13 10.17 -9.96 -1.48
C CYS A 13 10.89 -9.86 -2.83
N GLY A 14 10.49 -8.93 -3.71
CA GLY A 14 11.07 -8.77 -5.05
C GLY A 14 10.70 -9.85 -6.06
N GLY A 15 9.93 -10.87 -5.66
CA GLY A 15 9.44 -11.91 -6.56
C GLY A 15 8.39 -11.40 -7.55
N PRO A 16 7.90 -12.25 -8.47
CA PRO A 16 6.88 -11.83 -9.44
C PRO A 16 5.59 -11.40 -8.73
N CYS A 17 5.03 -10.26 -9.15
CA CYS A 17 3.73 -9.81 -8.66
C CYS A 17 2.62 -10.72 -9.22
N LYS A 18 1.69 -11.09 -8.36
CA LYS A 18 0.53 -11.91 -8.72
C LYS A 18 -0.79 -11.31 -8.28
N ASN A 19 -0.75 -10.36 -7.35
CA ASN A 19 -1.92 -9.74 -6.77
C ASN A 19 -1.64 -8.28 -6.38
N VAL A 20 -2.72 -7.48 -6.33
CA VAL A 20 -2.67 -6.13 -5.77
C VAL A 20 -3.64 -6.09 -4.58
N VAL A 21 -3.10 -5.92 -3.38
CA VAL A 21 -3.87 -5.88 -2.13
C VAL A 21 -3.42 -4.71 -1.28
N TYR A 22 -4.36 -4.04 -0.61
CA TYR A 22 -4.07 -2.87 0.23
C TYR A 22 -3.26 -1.77 -0.50
N ALA A 23 -3.54 -1.61 -1.80
CA ALA A 23 -2.77 -0.72 -2.70
C ALA A 23 -1.26 -1.02 -2.72
N ALA A 24 -0.87 -2.29 -2.62
CA ALA A 24 0.50 -2.77 -2.80
C ALA A 24 0.55 -3.94 -3.80
N PHE A 25 1.59 -3.97 -4.63
CA PHE A 25 1.90 -5.11 -5.51
C PHE A 25 2.56 -6.22 -4.71
N VAL A 26 1.97 -7.42 -4.72
CA VAL A 26 2.44 -8.54 -3.90
C VAL A 26 2.40 -9.87 -4.67
N CYS A 27 3.23 -10.81 -4.23
CA CYS A 27 3.10 -12.21 -4.61
C CYS A 27 2.07 -12.93 -3.72
N ASP A 28 1.82 -14.22 -4.00
CA ASP A 28 0.85 -15.04 -3.24
C ASP A 28 1.37 -15.54 -1.89
N ASN A 29 2.59 -15.16 -1.49
CA ASN A 29 3.12 -15.56 -0.20
C ASN A 29 2.31 -14.86 0.92
N PRO A 30 1.68 -15.60 1.85
CA PRO A 30 0.90 -15.03 2.95
C PRO A 30 1.68 -14.00 3.78
N GLU A 31 2.99 -14.18 3.94
CA GLU A 31 3.83 -13.22 4.67
C GLU A 31 3.90 -11.85 3.98
N CYS A 32 3.92 -11.84 2.65
CA CYS A 32 3.97 -10.59 1.88
C CYS A 32 2.62 -9.87 1.92
N ILE A 33 1.52 -10.63 1.85
CA ILE A 33 0.16 -10.11 2.00
C ILE A 33 -0.01 -9.48 3.39
N GLU A 34 0.51 -10.12 4.43
CA GLU A 34 0.37 -9.60 5.78
C GLU A 34 1.26 -8.39 6.05
N LYS A 35 2.47 -8.35 5.46
CA LYS A 35 3.29 -7.13 5.42
C LYS A 35 2.57 -5.99 4.70
N ALA A 36 1.85 -6.26 3.60
CA ALA A 36 1.03 -5.26 2.91
C ALA A 36 -0.09 -4.72 3.80
N ARG A 37 -0.79 -5.60 4.52
CA ARG A 37 -1.82 -5.21 5.49
C ARG A 37 -1.23 -4.31 6.57
N VAL A 38 -0.13 -4.71 7.19
CA VAL A 38 0.51 -3.94 8.27
C VAL A 38 1.10 -2.62 7.76
N ALA A 39 1.63 -2.57 6.53
CA ALA A 39 2.27 -1.38 5.98
C ALA A 39 1.27 -0.33 5.46
N ARG A 40 0.21 -0.75 4.76
CA ARG A 40 -0.70 0.15 4.02
C ARG A 40 -2.18 -0.05 4.31
N GLY A 41 -2.59 -1.23 4.80
CA GLY A 41 -3.99 -1.67 4.74
C GLY A 41 -4.77 -1.72 6.05
N GLY A 42 -6.03 -1.28 6.01
CA GLY A 42 -7.05 -1.60 7.01
C GLY A 42 -6.64 -1.33 8.47
N PRO A 43 -7.15 -2.11 9.44
CA PRO A 43 -6.80 -1.96 10.85
C PRO A 43 -5.30 -2.12 11.13
N GLY A 44 -4.57 -2.89 10.30
CA GLY A 44 -3.13 -3.13 10.45
C GLY A 44 -2.31 -1.87 10.24
N GLY A 45 -2.51 -1.21 9.09
CA GLY A 45 -1.88 0.08 8.77
C GLY A 45 -2.26 1.18 9.77
N HIS A 46 -3.54 1.27 10.16
CA HIS A 46 -3.99 2.24 11.16
C HIS A 46 -3.28 2.07 12.52
N MET A 47 -3.19 0.82 12.99
CA MET A 47 -2.53 0.53 14.27
C MET A 47 -1.02 0.75 14.21
N LYS A 48 -0.36 0.44 13.07
CA LYS A 48 1.05 0.74 12.87
C LYS A 48 1.31 2.25 12.95
N ARG A 49 0.51 3.05 12.24
CA ARG A 49 0.62 4.52 12.25
C ARG A 49 0.45 5.09 13.66
N LYS A 50 -0.56 4.61 14.39
CA LYS A 50 -0.79 4.99 15.79
C LYS A 50 0.40 4.63 16.69
N ALA A 51 0.96 3.43 16.54
CA ALA A 51 2.13 2.99 17.31
C ALA A 51 3.38 3.82 16.99
N GLU A 52 3.51 4.30 15.75
CA GLU A 52 4.58 5.22 15.31
C GLU A 52 4.31 6.68 15.71
N GLY A 53 3.22 6.98 16.41
CA GLY A 53 2.84 8.35 16.78
C GLY A 53 2.37 9.20 15.60
N LYS A 54 2.10 8.59 14.44
CA LYS A 54 1.66 9.27 13.23
C LYS A 54 0.13 9.35 13.17
N PRO A 55 -0.43 10.43 12.60
CA PRO A 55 -1.87 10.50 12.37
C PRO A 55 -2.37 9.35 11.48
N ILE A 56 -3.62 8.92 11.72
CA ILE A 56 -4.29 7.88 10.91
C ILE A 56 -4.45 8.36 9.47
N ILE A 57 -4.78 9.64 9.31
CA ILE A 57 -4.85 10.33 8.04
C ILE A 57 -3.41 10.67 7.60
N PRO A 58 -2.98 10.37 6.38
CA PRO A 58 -1.69 10.83 5.85
C PRO A 58 -1.55 12.35 5.93
N GLU A 59 -0.40 12.83 6.42
CA GLU A 59 -0.13 14.28 6.57
C GLU A 59 -0.05 14.96 5.19
N ASP A 60 0.34 14.20 4.18
CA ASP A 60 0.31 14.56 2.77
C ASP A 60 -1.11 14.53 2.16
N LEU A 61 -2.16 14.15 2.90
CA LEU A 61 -3.52 14.13 2.35
C LEU A 61 -3.95 15.52 1.87
N GLU A 62 -3.58 16.58 2.60
CA GLU A 62 -3.91 17.95 2.21
C GLU A 62 -3.19 18.34 0.91
N ALA A 63 -1.90 17.99 0.79
CA ALA A 63 -1.13 18.20 -0.43
C ALA A 63 -1.70 17.40 -1.63
N VAL A 64 -2.08 16.15 -1.41
CA VAL A 64 -2.70 15.28 -2.42
C VAL A 64 -4.08 15.80 -2.83
N ILE A 65 -4.89 16.30 -1.89
CA ILE A 65 -6.17 16.94 -2.18
C ILE A 65 -5.95 18.19 -3.05
N GLU A 66 -4.93 19.00 -2.74
CA GLU A 66 -4.64 20.22 -3.47
C GLU A 66 -4.10 19.98 -4.88
N GLU A 67 -3.28 18.93 -5.07
CA GLU A 67 -2.84 18.46 -6.38
C GLU A 67 -4.01 17.96 -7.24
N ASN A 68 -4.92 17.17 -6.66
CA ASN A 68 -6.08 16.63 -7.40
C ASN A 68 -7.15 17.68 -7.74
N LYS A 69 -7.16 18.85 -7.07
CA LYS A 69 -8.04 19.99 -7.42
C LYS A 69 -7.59 20.75 -8.66
N LYS A 70 -6.36 20.54 -9.14
CA LYS A 70 -5.80 21.23 -10.31
C LYS A 70 -6.10 20.52 -11.63
N VAL A 71 -6.89 19.45 -11.60
CA VAL A 71 -7.34 18.66 -12.76
C VAL A 71 -8.78 19.00 -13.11
#